data_AF-A0A4Y2UW16-F1
#
_entry.id   AF-A0A4Y2UW16-F1
#
_cell.length_a   1.000
_cell.length_b   1.000
_cell.length_c   1.000
_cell.angle_alpha   90.00
_cell.angle_beta   90.00
_cell.angle_gamma   90.00
#
_symmetry.space_group_name_H-M   'P 1'
#
loop_
_entity.id
_entity.type
_entity.pdbx_description
1 polymer ?
#
loop_
_entity_poly.entity_id
_entity_poly.type
_entity_poly.pdbx_seq_one_letter_code
_entity_poly.pdbx_strand_id
1 'polypeptide(L)'
;MAASRDQSDDINQEASKNCDIQLKVYYGLIRHDFCYSFTVFDLSVKEVWAFRHQFYTNCQSCPSSWLCEMLFTKVSDDGRVLIPILLRRTDCERGAVKVRIVPHIRDKDSLALFNVPPIER
;
A
#
# COMPACT_ATOMS: atom_id res chain seq x y z
N MET A 1 -46.66 -5.72 -4.23
CA MET A 1 -45.61 -6.74 -4.48
C MET A 1 -44.61 -6.12 -5.45
N ALA A 2 -43.32 -5.96 -5.22
CA ALA A 2 -42.45 -6.14 -4.07
C ALA A 2 -41.35 -5.06 -4.21
N ALA A 3 -40.93 -4.46 -3.10
CA ALA A 3 -39.73 -3.63 -3.05
C ALA A 3 -38.51 -4.56 -2.98
N SER A 4 -37.50 -4.33 -3.83
CA SER A 4 -36.18 -4.93 -3.65
C SER A 4 -35.19 -3.80 -3.39
N ARG A 5 -34.89 -3.61 -2.11
CA ARG A 5 -33.63 -3.00 -1.66
C ARG A 5 -32.53 -3.95 -2.08
N ASP A 6 -31.50 -3.43 -2.72
CA ASP A 6 -30.21 -4.11 -2.75
C ASP A 6 -29.17 -3.20 -2.14
N GLN A 7 -28.49 -3.80 -1.18
CA GLN A 7 -27.71 -3.19 -0.12
C GLN A 7 -26.30 -3.71 -0.35
N SER A 8 -25.41 -2.85 -0.83
CA SER A 8 -24.02 -3.20 -1.06
C SER A 8 -23.12 -2.20 -0.36
N ASP A 9 -22.69 -2.66 0.81
CA ASP A 9 -21.38 -2.49 1.43
C ASP A 9 -20.93 -1.07 1.81
N ASP A 10 -21.30 -0.73 3.05
CA ASP A 10 -20.52 0.13 3.94
C ASP A 10 -19.07 -0.39 4.02
N ILE A 11 -18.19 0.16 3.17
CA ILE A 11 -16.76 0.09 3.37
C ILE A 11 -16.46 1.04 4.52
N ASN A 12 -16.26 0.48 5.72
CA ASN A 12 -15.65 1.14 6.87
C ASN A 12 -14.28 1.69 6.47
N GLN A 13 -14.29 2.89 5.92
CA GLN A 13 -13.13 3.75 5.82
C GLN A 13 -12.99 4.45 7.18
N GLU A 14 -12.53 3.70 8.20
CA GLU A 14 -11.89 4.32 9.36
C GLU A 14 -10.56 4.91 8.89
N ALA A 15 -10.69 6.02 8.15
CA ALA A 15 -9.61 6.93 7.88
C ALA A 15 -9.11 7.45 9.23
N SER A 16 -8.01 6.85 9.68
CA SER A 16 -7.13 7.43 10.69
C SER A 16 -6.95 8.91 10.37
N LYS A 17 -7.52 9.76 11.22
CA LYS A 17 -7.81 11.19 11.02
C LYS A 17 -6.60 12.11 10.75
N ASN A 18 -5.41 11.60 10.43
CA ASN A 18 -4.22 12.45 10.26
C ASN A 18 -3.09 11.89 9.36
N CYS A 19 -3.35 10.87 8.53
CA CYS A 19 -2.34 10.40 7.57
C CYS A 19 -2.76 10.79 6.15
N ASP A 20 -2.18 11.89 5.64
CA ASP A 20 -2.26 12.21 4.22
C ASP A 20 -1.49 11.15 3.44
N ILE A 21 -2.22 10.21 2.85
CA ILE A 21 -1.65 9.20 1.96
C ILE A 21 -1.67 9.79 0.55
N GLN A 22 -0.50 9.94 -0.04
CA GLN A 22 -0.35 10.36 -1.43
C GLN A 22 -0.03 9.15 -2.30
N LEU A 23 -0.83 8.95 -3.35
CA LEU A 23 -0.56 8.00 -4.42
C LEU A 23 -0.01 8.75 -5.63
N LYS A 24 1.18 8.36 -6.09
CA LYS A 24 1.72 8.77 -7.39
C LYS A 24 1.76 7.56 -8.31
N VAL A 25 1.25 7.74 -9.52
CA VAL A 25 1.23 6.69 -10.54
C VAL A 25 2.00 7.15 -11.76
N TYR A 26 2.86 6.29 -12.28
CA TYR A 26 3.62 6.52 -13.50
C TYR A 26 3.41 5.35 -14.47
N TYR A 27 3.05 5.69 -15.70
CA TYR A 27 2.88 4.73 -16.78
C TYR A 27 3.97 4.90 -17.84
N GLY A 28 4.92 3.97 -17.88
CA GLY A 28 5.94 3.90 -18.92
C GLY A 28 5.73 2.72 -19.85
N LEU A 29 6.37 2.76 -21.02
CA LEU A 29 6.32 1.67 -22.01
C LEU A 29 6.92 0.35 -21.48
N ILE A 30 7.83 0.43 -20.51
CA ILE A 30 8.61 -0.70 -19.99
C ILE A 30 8.15 -1.09 -18.58
N ARG A 31 7.62 -0.13 -17.80
CA ARG A 31 7.22 -0.36 -16.41
C ARG A 31 6.10 0.58 -15.99
N HIS A 32 5.29 0.11 -15.04
CA HIS A 32 4.33 0.93 -14.31
C HIS A 32 4.82 1.07 -12.87
N ASP A 33 4.91 2.29 -12.37
CA ASP A 33 5.36 2.56 -11.00
C ASP A 33 4.19 3.11 -10.17
N PHE A 34 4.02 2.58 -8.96
CA PHE A 34 3.04 3.03 -7.97
C PHE A 34 3.77 3.38 -6.70
N CYS A 35 3.63 4.62 -6.23
CA CYS A 35 4.29 5.12 -5.04
C CYS A 35 3.25 5.62 -4.04
N TYR A 36 3.17 4.94 -2.89
CA TYR A 36 2.42 5.38 -1.73
C TYR A 36 3.37 6.10 -0.78
N SER A 37 3.05 7.34 -0.44
CA SER A 37 3.78 8.14 0.55
C SER A 37 2.83 8.51 1.69
N PHE A 38 3.26 8.28 2.93
CA PHE A 38 2.50 8.66 4.12
C PHE A 38 3.49 8.94 5.25
N THR A 39 3.07 9.77 6.21
CA THR A 39 3.84 10.06 7.42
C THR A 39 3.16 9.40 8.60
N VAL A 40 3.92 8.63 9.38
CA VAL A 40 3.45 8.08 10.65
C VAL A 40 4.08 8.86 11.78
N PHE A 41 3.26 9.64 12.48
CA PHE A 41 3.67 10.31 13.71
C PHE A 41 3.56 9.34 14.89
N ASP A 42 4.53 9.44 15.80
CA ASP A 42 4.56 8.71 17.06
C ASP A 42 4.23 7.21 16.96
N LEU A 43 5.10 6.48 16.27
CA LEU A 43 5.05 5.02 16.14
C LEU A 43 5.10 4.28 17.51
N SER A 44 5.52 4.96 18.58
CA SER A 44 5.63 4.37 19.92
C SER A 44 4.28 4.27 20.63
N VAL A 45 3.36 5.17 20.30
CA VAL A 45 2.01 5.26 20.91
C VAL A 45 0.93 4.71 19.99
N LYS A 46 1.19 4.63 18.68
CA LYS A 46 0.18 4.21 17.70
C LYS A 46 -0.20 2.74 17.88
N GLU A 47 -1.50 2.50 18.10
CA GLU A 47 -2.09 1.18 17.94
C GLU A 47 -1.92 0.65 16.51
N VAL A 48 -2.15 -0.65 16.33
CA VAL A 48 -2.00 -1.30 15.02
C VAL A 48 -2.81 -0.55 13.96
N TRP A 49 -2.14 -0.07 12.92
CA TRP A 49 -2.75 0.64 11.81
C TRP A 49 -2.56 -0.15 10.51
N ALA A 50 -3.66 -0.49 9.84
CA ALA A 50 -3.63 -1.17 8.56
C ALA A 50 -3.82 -0.17 7.42
N PHE A 51 -2.94 -0.23 6.44
CA PHE A 51 -3.12 0.40 5.15
C PHE A 51 -3.54 -0.67 4.13
N ARG A 52 -4.64 -0.43 3.42
CA ARG A 52 -5.14 -1.30 2.37
C ARG A 52 -5.61 -0.45 1.21
N HIS A 53 -5.07 -0.69 0.02
CA HIS A 53 -5.46 0.04 -1.18
C HIS A 53 -5.46 -0.85 -2.41
N GLN A 54 -6.53 -0.73 -3.19
CA GLN A 54 -6.67 -1.41 -4.47
C GLN A 54 -6.42 -0.41 -5.60
N PHE A 55 -5.63 -0.81 -6.60
CA PHE A 55 -5.34 0.05 -7.75
C PHE A 55 -5.33 -0.74 -9.06
N TYR A 56 -5.48 -0.01 -10.15
CA TYR A 56 -5.54 -0.53 -11.51
C TYR A 56 -4.47 0.13 -12.36
N THR A 57 -3.75 -0.64 -13.18
CA THR A 57 -2.73 -0.05 -14.07
C THR A 57 -3.34 0.74 -15.21
N ASN A 58 -4.61 0.51 -15.57
CA ASN A 58 -5.28 1.16 -16.70
C ASN A 58 -4.44 1.19 -18.00
N CYS A 59 -3.48 0.27 -18.13
CA CYS A 59 -2.61 0.16 -19.29
C CYS A 59 -3.43 -0.48 -20.41
N GLN A 60 -3.46 0.14 -21.58
CA GLN A 60 -4.26 -0.37 -22.71
C GLN A 60 -3.79 -1.74 -23.18
N SER A 61 -2.47 -1.98 -23.15
CA SER A 61 -1.88 -3.23 -23.62
C SER A 61 -1.96 -4.36 -22.59
N CYS A 62 -1.80 -4.03 -21.31
CA CYS A 62 -1.76 -5.00 -20.21
C CYS A 62 -2.45 -4.42 -18.96
N PRO A 63 -3.79 -4.34 -18.95
CA PRO A 63 -4.52 -3.91 -17.77
C PRO A 63 -4.32 -4.95 -16.65
N SER A 64 -4.06 -4.48 -15.43
CA SER A 64 -3.96 -5.34 -14.26
C SER A 64 -4.50 -4.63 -13.03
N SER A 65 -4.95 -5.41 -12.06
CA SER A 65 -5.46 -4.92 -10.77
C SER A 65 -4.64 -5.49 -9.63
N TRP A 66 -4.43 -4.68 -8.61
CA TRP A 66 -3.52 -4.98 -7.52
C TRP A 66 -4.10 -4.52 -6.18
N LEU A 67 -3.81 -5.31 -5.15
CA LEU A 67 -4.05 -4.98 -3.76
C LEU A 67 -2.71 -4.79 -3.05
N CYS A 68 -2.50 -3.60 -2.49
CA CYS A 68 -1.40 -3.32 -1.59
C CYS A 68 -1.91 -3.26 -0.15
N GLU A 69 -1.28 -4.03 0.73
CA GLU A 69 -1.56 -4.06 2.16
C GLU A 69 -0.27 -3.82 2.94
N MET A 70 -0.33 -2.94 3.93
CA MET A 70 0.76 -2.72 4.89
C MET A 70 0.19 -2.69 6.30
N LEU A 71 0.91 -3.27 7.25
CA LEU A 71 0.54 -3.22 8.67
C LEU A 71 1.60 -2.45 9.44
N PHE A 72 1.19 -1.40 10.12
CA PHE A 72 2.03 -0.65 11.05
C PHE A 72 1.69 -1.10 12.45
N THR A 73 2.62 -1.76 13.11
CA THR A 73 2.46 -2.17 14.50
C THR A 73 3.20 -1.21 15.42
N LYS A 74 2.77 -1.16 16.68
CA LYS A 74 3.52 -0.51 17.75
C LYS A 74 4.97 -1.02 17.75
N VAL A 75 5.91 -0.10 17.95
CA VAL A 75 7.34 -0.42 18.12
C VAL A 75 7.51 -1.28 19.37
N SER A 76 8.26 -2.39 19.26
CA SER A 76 8.55 -3.25 20.41
C SER A 76 9.49 -2.55 21.39
N ASP A 77 9.51 -3.02 22.65
CA ASP A 77 10.32 -2.41 23.71
C ASP A 77 11.84 -2.44 23.41
N ASP A 78 12.26 -3.30 22.50
CA ASP A 78 13.64 -3.38 21.99
C ASP A 78 13.94 -2.40 20.83
N GLY A 79 12.99 -1.51 20.51
CA GLY A 79 13.12 -0.49 19.48
C GLY A 79 12.97 -1.00 18.05
N ARG A 80 12.61 -2.28 17.84
CA ARG A 80 12.38 -2.82 16.50
C ARG A 80 10.98 -2.51 15.99
N VAL A 81 10.87 -2.32 14.68
CA VAL A 81 9.60 -2.18 13.96
C VAL A 81 9.55 -3.20 12.83
N LEU A 82 8.43 -3.89 12.70
CA LEU A 82 8.16 -4.82 11.61
C LEU A 82 6.97 -4.28 10.80
N ILE A 83 7.21 -3.96 9.54
CA ILE A 83 6.18 -3.45 8.62
C ILE A 83 6.03 -4.47 7.50
N PRO A 84 5.14 -5.47 7.64
CA PRO A 84 4.86 -6.38 6.53
C PRO A 84 4.22 -5.61 5.39
N ILE A 85 4.73 -5.83 4.17
CA ILE A 85 4.20 -5.29 2.94
C ILE A 85 3.75 -6.47 2.08
N LEU A 86 2.46 -6.49 1.74
CA LEU A 86 1.87 -7.45 0.83
C LEU A 86 1.43 -6.72 -0.44
N LEU A 87 1.81 -7.29 -1.58
CA LEU A 87 1.35 -6.85 -2.89
C LEU A 87 0.81 -8.07 -3.62
N ARG A 88 -0.48 -8.03 -3.98
CA ARG A 88 -1.18 -9.14 -4.61
C ARG A 88 -1.84 -8.67 -5.89
N ARG A 89 -1.58 -9.38 -6.99
CA ARG A 89 -2.37 -9.22 -8.22
C ARG A 89 -3.77 -9.79 -8.01
N THR A 90 -4.80 -9.04 -8.35
CA THR A 90 -6.22 -9.40 -8.10
C THR A 90 -7.01 -9.66 -9.38
N ASP A 91 -6.44 -9.44 -10.56
CA ASP A 91 -7.08 -9.82 -11.82
C ASP A 91 -6.88 -11.32 -12.12
N CYS A 92 -7.73 -11.86 -13.01
CA CYS A 92 -7.73 -13.28 -13.36
C CYS A 92 -6.79 -13.61 -14.55
N GLU A 93 -5.90 -12.70 -14.94
CA GLU A 93 -5.02 -12.92 -16.09
C GLU A 93 -3.90 -13.92 -15.76
N ARG A 94 -3.59 -14.79 -16.71
CA ARG A 94 -2.66 -15.92 -16.50
C ARG A 94 -1.18 -15.57 -16.70
N GLY A 95 -0.87 -14.37 -17.18
CA GLY A 95 0.50 -13.96 -17.47
C GLY A 95 1.33 -13.73 -16.20
N ALA A 96 2.54 -14.28 -16.14
CA ALA A 96 3.47 -13.92 -15.07
C ALA A 96 3.86 -12.44 -15.16
N VAL A 97 3.93 -11.75 -14.02
CA VAL A 97 4.38 -10.36 -13.93
C VAL A 97 5.57 -10.30 -13.00
N LYS A 98 6.62 -9.59 -13.41
CA LYS A 98 7.74 -9.29 -12.52
C LYS A 98 7.36 -8.10 -11.66
N VAL A 99 7.50 -8.24 -10.35
CA VAL A 99 7.14 -7.20 -9.39
C VAL A 99 8.34 -6.89 -8.53
N ARG A 100 8.57 -5.60 -8.29
CA ARG A 100 9.64 -5.11 -7.42
C ARG A 100 9.05 -4.16 -6.40
N ILE A 101 9.35 -4.40 -5.12
CA ILE A 101 8.94 -3.55 -4.01
C ILE A 101 10.19 -2.86 -3.46
N VAL A 102 10.13 -1.52 -3.36
CA VAL A 102 11.24 -0.71 -2.86
C VAL A 102 10.73 0.16 -1.70
N PRO A 103 10.91 -0.27 -0.44
CA PRO A 103 10.55 0.56 0.70
C PRO A 103 11.53 1.73 0.84
N HIS A 104 10.99 2.93 1.03
CA HIS A 104 11.77 4.12 1.33
C HIS A 104 11.31 4.70 2.66
N ILE A 105 12.12 4.53 3.71
CA ILE A 105 11.82 5.02 5.06
C ILE A 105 12.78 6.16 5.38
N ARG A 106 12.22 7.31 5.76
CA ARG A 106 12.97 8.51 6.10
C ARG A 106 12.49 9.06 7.43
N ASP A 107 13.37 9.74 8.16
CA ASP A 107 12.97 10.52 9.32
C ASP A 107 12.36 11.88 8.92
N LYS A 108 12.02 12.68 9.93
CA LYS A 108 11.47 14.03 9.76
C LYS A 108 12.43 14.98 9.01
N ASP A 109 13.72 14.71 9.05
CA ASP A 109 14.78 15.51 8.42
C ASP A 109 15.11 14.98 7.01
N SER A 110 14.28 14.06 6.49
CA SER A 110 14.42 13.40 5.19
C SER A 110 15.68 12.55 5.03
N LEU A 111 16.36 12.21 6.14
CA LEU A 111 17.50 11.31 6.11
C LEU A 111 16.99 9.88 5.93
N ALA A 112 17.63 9.12 5.04
CA ALA A 112 17.32 7.72 4.84
C ALA A 112 17.71 6.94 6.09
N LEU A 113 16.73 6.31 6.74
CA LEU A 113 16.97 5.55 7.97
C LEU A 113 17.54 4.14 7.68
N PHE A 114 17.26 3.62 6.49
CA PHE A 114 17.70 2.29 6.08
C PHE A 114 18.14 2.29 4.62
N ASN A 115 19.32 1.76 4.34
CA ASN A 115 19.74 1.37 3.00
C ASN A 115 19.25 -0.06 2.74
N VAL A 116 17.93 -0.26 2.58
CA VAL A 116 17.39 -1.59 2.31
C VAL A 116 17.53 -1.88 0.81
N PRO A 117 18.19 -2.99 0.41
CA PRO A 117 18.21 -3.39 -0.99
C PRO A 117 16.78 -3.73 -1.46
N PRO A 118 16.48 -3.56 -2.76
CA PRO A 118 15.18 -3.91 -3.33
C PRO A 118 14.80 -5.37 -3.10
N ILE A 119 13.52 -5.64 -2.86
CA ILE A 119 12.98 -7.01 -2.83
C ILE A 119 12.43 -7.34 -4.22
N GLU A 120 12.99 -8.37 -4.84
CA GLU A 120 12.53 -8.93 -6.13
C GLU A 120 11.87 -10.30 -5.87
N ARG A 121 10.68 -10.52 -6.43
CA ARG A 121 9.94 -11.79 -6.35
C ARG A 121 9.40 -12.19 -7.71
#